data_AF-A0A953X6T2-F1
#
_entry.id   AF-A0A953X6T2-F1
#
_cell.length_a   1.000
_cell.length_b   1.000
_cell.length_c   1.000
_cell.angle_alpha   90.00
_cell.angle_beta   90.00
_cell.angle_gamma   90.00
#
_symmetry.space_group_name_H-M   'P 1'
#
loop_
_entity.id
_entity.type
_entity.pdbx_description
1 polymer ?
#
loop_
_entity_poly.entity_id
_entity_poly.type
_entity_poly.pdbx_seq_one_letter_code
_entity_poly.pdbx_strand_id
1 'polypeptide(L)'
;NRPVKRPYPASHEQLWRDDHVYDLIVELGYNDDPPVAGRGSAIFMHLAREDWSGTEGCVALAYQDLLDVLRLAQPGSEIEIRT
;
A
#
# COMPACT_ATOMS: atom_id res chain seq x y z
N ASN A 1 -5.08 6.73 -5.71
CA ASN A 1 -6.19 5.78 -5.49
C ASN A 1 -7.42 6.53 -5.02
N ARG A 2 -8.65 6.05 -5.27
CA ARG A 2 -9.88 6.78 -4.90
C ARG A 2 -10.88 5.87 -4.19
N PRO A 3 -11.55 6.35 -3.12
CA PRO A 3 -12.58 5.57 -2.45
C PRO A 3 -13.78 5.32 -3.36
N VAL A 4 -14.33 4.11 -3.31
CA VAL A 4 -15.48 3.69 -4.12
C VAL A 4 -16.61 3.17 -3.23
N LYS A 5 -17.85 3.25 -3.72
CA LYS A 5 -19.02 2.68 -3.04
C LYS A 5 -19.27 1.25 -3.52
N ARG A 6 -19.74 0.39 -2.63
CA ARG A 6 -20.12 -1.00 -2.94
C ARG A 6 -21.61 -1.07 -3.33
N PRO A 7 -22.00 -1.91 -4.31
CA PRO A 7 -21.13 -2.77 -5.13
C PRO A 7 -20.34 -1.96 -6.15
N TYR A 8 -19.07 -2.34 -6.36
CA TYR A 8 -18.18 -1.73 -7.35
C TYR A 8 -17.82 -2.77 -8.41
N PRO A 9 -17.98 -2.48 -9.72
CA PRO A 9 -17.87 -3.49 -10.77
C PRO A 9 -16.42 -3.89 -11.13
N ALA A 10 -15.42 -3.13 -10.68
CA ALA A 10 -14.01 -3.44 -10.90
C ALA A 10 -13.32 -3.91 -9.61
N SER A 11 -12.07 -4.38 -9.72
CA SER A 11 -11.26 -4.72 -8.56
C SER A 11 -11.09 -3.51 -7.64
N HIS A 12 -11.07 -3.77 -6.34
CA HIS A 12 -10.90 -2.77 -5.29
C HIS A 12 -10.29 -3.44 -4.06
N GLU A 13 -9.55 -2.67 -3.27
CA GLU A 13 -9.01 -3.14 -1.98
C GLU A 13 -9.97 -2.83 -0.84
N GLN A 14 -10.08 -3.76 0.12
CA GLN A 14 -10.83 -3.52 1.36
C GLN A 14 -9.84 -3.04 2.42
N LEU A 15 -9.91 -1.75 2.76
CA LEU A 15 -8.97 -1.16 3.73
C LEU A 15 -9.30 -1.52 5.19
N TRP A 16 -10.55 -1.84 5.49
CA TRP A 16 -10.95 -2.34 6.81
C TRP A 16 -10.85 -3.87 6.82
N ARG A 17 -9.88 -4.39 7.58
CA ARG A 17 -9.56 -5.82 7.64
C ARG A 17 -9.30 -6.25 9.09
N ASP A 18 -9.54 -7.52 9.36
CA ASP A 18 -9.33 -8.12 10.68
C ASP A 18 -7.91 -8.67 10.89
N ASP A 19 -7.09 -8.72 9.83
CA ASP A 19 -5.72 -9.24 9.85
C ASP A 19 -4.65 -8.17 10.10
N HIS A 20 -5.08 -6.95 10.49
CA HIS A 20 -4.24 -5.83 10.91
C HIS A 20 -3.23 -5.30 9.88
N VAL A 21 -3.13 -5.89 8.68
CA VAL A 21 -2.13 -5.51 7.66
C VAL A 21 -2.26 -4.05 7.23
N TYR A 22 -3.45 -3.46 7.38
CA TYR A 22 -3.76 -2.07 7.04
C TYR A 22 -4.07 -1.18 8.25
N ASP A 23 -3.70 -1.59 9.47
CA ASP A 23 -3.77 -0.70 10.64
C ASP A 23 -2.88 0.54 10.46
N LEU A 24 -1.83 0.41 9.63
CA LEU A 24 -1.03 1.51 9.13
C LEU A 24 -0.77 1.33 7.63
N ILE A 25 -1.19 2.32 6.84
CA ILE A 25 -0.97 2.35 5.39
C ILE A 25 -0.37 3.67 4.95
N VAL A 26 0.49 3.60 3.94
CA VAL A 26 1.02 4.76 3.22
C VAL A 26 0.74 4.56 1.74
N GLU A 27 0.08 5.53 1.13
CA GLU A 27 -0.15 5.55 -0.32
C GLU A 27 1.12 5.96 -1.06
N LEU A 28 1.59 5.11 -1.97
CA LEU A 28 2.84 5.33 -2.71
C LEU A 28 2.65 6.06 -4.04
N GLY A 29 1.42 6.41 -4.42
CA GLY A 29 1.15 7.17 -5.64
C GLY A 29 1.32 6.39 -6.95
N TYR A 30 1.48 5.06 -6.90
CA TYR A 30 1.74 4.26 -8.09
C TYR A 30 0.54 4.24 -9.04
N ASN A 31 0.77 4.69 -10.29
CA ASN A 31 -0.20 4.69 -11.38
C ASN A 31 -1.49 5.50 -11.07
N ASP A 32 -1.38 6.58 -10.31
CA ASP A 32 -2.55 7.32 -9.80
C ASP A 32 -3.10 8.41 -10.74
N ASP A 33 -2.24 9.14 -11.47
CA ASP A 33 -2.69 10.21 -12.36
C ASP A 33 -1.70 10.55 -13.50
N PRO A 34 -2.08 10.37 -14.78
CA PRO A 34 -3.23 9.60 -15.24
C PRO A 34 -2.97 8.09 -15.09
N PRO A 35 -3.96 7.29 -14.66
CA PRO A 35 -3.79 5.84 -14.56
C PRO A 35 -3.69 5.20 -15.95
N VAL A 36 -2.73 4.28 -16.10
CA VAL A 36 -2.55 3.47 -17.32
C VAL A 36 -3.11 2.06 -17.06
N ALA A 37 -4.00 1.61 -17.96
CA ALA A 37 -4.61 0.29 -17.88
C ALA A 37 -3.56 -0.83 -17.86
N GLY A 38 -3.79 -1.87 -17.04
CA GLY A 38 -2.93 -3.05 -16.93
C GLY A 38 -1.68 -2.88 -16.07
N ARG A 39 -1.36 -1.69 -15.57
CA ARG A 39 -0.21 -1.48 -14.67
C ARG A 39 -0.49 -1.81 -13.20
N GLY A 40 -1.76 -1.99 -12.83
CA GLY A 40 -2.17 -2.14 -11.42
C GLY A 40 -2.46 -0.80 -10.75
N SER A 41 -2.90 -0.87 -9.51
CA SER A 41 -3.25 0.27 -8.64
C SER A 41 -3.20 -0.18 -7.18
N ALA A 42 -3.51 0.70 -6.23
CA ALA A 42 -3.60 0.38 -4.80
C ALA A 42 -2.29 -0.24 -4.26
N ILE A 43 -1.15 0.30 -4.69
CA ILE A 43 0.16 -0.06 -4.15
C ILE A 43 0.42 0.77 -2.91
N PHE A 44 0.48 0.08 -1.77
CA PHE A 44 0.69 0.67 -0.45
C PHE A 44 2.00 0.19 0.16
N MET A 45 2.52 0.98 1.10
CA MET A 45 3.37 0.47 2.16
C MET A 45 2.51 0.18 3.38
N HIS A 46 2.62 -1.02 3.95
CA HIS A 46 1.74 -1.47 5.03
C HIS A 46 2.41 -2.50 5.95
N LEU A 47 1.69 -2.98 6.97
CA LEU A 47 2.21 -3.96 7.93
C LEU A 47 2.31 -5.36 7.31
N ALA A 48 3.45 -6.01 7.49
CA ALA A 48 3.63 -7.41 7.13
C ALA A 48 2.68 -8.31 7.92
N ARG A 49 2.22 -9.38 7.28
CA ARG A 49 1.51 -10.47 7.97
C ARG A 49 2.45 -11.15 8.96
N GLU A 50 1.89 -11.74 10.00
CA GLU A 50 2.67 -12.45 11.03
C GLU A 50 3.56 -13.55 10.44
N ASP A 51 3.08 -14.23 9.39
CA ASP A 51 3.78 -15.30 8.68
C ASP A 51 4.69 -14.79 7.54
N TRP A 52 4.77 -13.47 7.34
CA TRP A 52 5.51 -12.84 6.25
C TRP A 52 5.13 -13.31 4.85
N SER A 53 3.89 -13.76 4.64
CA SER A 53 3.43 -14.12 3.30
C SER A 53 3.55 -12.93 2.35
N GLY A 54 3.91 -13.20 1.09
CA GLY A 54 4.12 -12.17 0.07
C GLY A 54 2.91 -11.27 -0.17
N THR A 55 3.17 -10.13 -0.82
CA THR A 55 2.16 -9.17 -1.27
C THR A 55 1.95 -9.29 -2.78
N GLU A 56 0.84 -8.77 -3.28
CA GLU A 56 0.57 -8.66 -4.72
C GLU A 56 1.11 -7.34 -5.31
N GLY A 57 2.29 -6.90 -4.82
CA GLY A 57 3.00 -5.71 -5.31
C GLY A 57 3.15 -4.57 -4.29
N CYS A 58 2.49 -4.66 -3.12
CA CYS A 58 2.71 -3.73 -2.01
C CYS A 58 4.08 -3.92 -1.34
N VAL A 59 4.51 -2.94 -0.56
CA VAL A 59 5.70 -3.06 0.32
C VAL A 59 5.23 -3.35 1.74
N ALA A 60 5.66 -4.47 2.30
CA ALA A 60 5.29 -4.88 3.65
C ALA A 60 6.49 -4.78 4.60
N LEU A 61 6.27 -4.18 5.77
CA LEU A 61 7.30 -3.95 6.80
C LEU A 61 6.79 -4.40 8.17
N ALA A 62 7.70 -4.74 9.08
CA ALA A 62 7.32 -4.88 10.48
C ALA A 62 6.84 -3.52 11.03
N TYR A 63 5.97 -3.54 12.04
CA TYR A 63 5.39 -2.33 12.63
C TYR A 63 6.43 -1.29 13.03
N GLN A 64 7.49 -1.72 13.73
CA GLN A 64 8.54 -0.81 14.19
C GLN A 64 9.33 -0.20 13.01
N ASP A 65 9.65 -1.01 11.99
CA ASP A 65 10.38 -0.54 10.81
C ASP A 65 9.55 0.48 10.01
N LEU A 66 8.25 0.24 9.86
CA LEU A 66 7.35 1.18 9.21
C LEU A 66 7.29 2.52 9.97
N LEU A 67 7.23 2.47 11.30
CA LEU A 67 7.30 3.70 12.12
C LEU A 67 8.63 4.42 11.94
N ASP A 68 9.75 3.70 11.83
CA ASP A 68 11.06 4.32 11.62
C ASP A 68 11.18 4.97 10.23
N VAL A 69 10.65 4.33 9.20
CA VAL A 69 10.51 4.93 7.86
C VAL A 69 9.69 6.22 7.93
N LEU A 70 8.53 6.20 8.60
CA LEU A 70 7.66 7.37 8.72
C LEU A 70 8.29 8.51 9.51
N ARG A 71 9.13 8.23 10.51
CA ARG A 71 9.88 9.25 11.26
C ARG A 71 10.93 9.95 10.41
N LEU A 72 11.50 9.25 9.43
CA LEU A 72 12.53 9.76 8.53
C LEU A 72 11.96 10.44 7.29
N ALA A 73 10.75 10.05 6.87
CA ALA A 73 10.10 10.56 5.67
C ALA A 73 9.82 12.07 5.77
N GLN A 74 10.04 12.77 4.65
CA GLN A 74 9.78 14.20 4.48
C GLN A 74 9.02 14.44 3.17
N PRO A 75 8.40 15.61 2.98
CA PRO A 75 7.84 15.96 1.68
C PRO A 75 8.89 15.84 0.57
N GLY A 76 8.58 15.08 -0.48
CA GLY A 76 9.51 14.78 -1.57
C GLY A 76 10.40 13.55 -1.35
N SER A 77 10.26 12.82 -0.24
CA SER A 77 10.86 11.49 -0.11
C SER A 77 10.31 10.54 -1.18
N GLU A 78 11.20 9.71 -1.73
CA GLU A 78 10.88 8.71 -2.74
C GLU A 78 11.26 7.31 -2.25
N ILE A 79 10.57 6.30 -2.76
CA ILE A 79 10.85 4.89 -2.50
C ILE A 79 11.27 4.23 -3.81
N GLU A 80 12.45 3.62 -3.80
CA GLU A 80 12.96 2.83 -4.91
C GLU A 80 12.92 1.34 -4.53
N ILE A 81 12.20 0.54 -5.31
CA ILE A 81 12.16 -0.92 -5.14
C ILE A 81 13.11 -1.54 -6.15
N ARG A 82 14.12 -2.27 -5.65
CA ARG A 82 15.08 -3.00 -6.48
C ARG A 82 14.84 -4.50 -6.34
N THR A 83 14.73 -5.17 -7.48
CA THR A 83 14.58 -6.63 -7.61
C THR A 83 15.86 -7.25 -8.10
#